data_AF-A0A5C8G389-F1
#
_entry.id   AF-A0A5C8G389-F1
#
_cell.length_a   1.000
_cell.length_b   1.000
_cell.length_c   1.000
_cell.angle_alpha   90.00
_cell.angle_beta   90.00
_cell.angle_gamma   90.00
#
_symmetry.space_group_name_H-M   'P 1'
#
loop_
_entity.id
_entity.type
_entity.pdbx_description
1 polymer ?
#
loop_
_entity_poly.entity_id
_entity_poly.type
_entity_poly.pdbx_seq_one_letter_code
_entity_poly.pdbx_strand_id
1 'polypeptide(L)' 'PSLGLKITGSASKNVKEAYDLGYGVYGEIYITPVKNVEWYFEAELGNIAVSDGETLDLGKGLGFNAATGITWYLPAL' A
#
# COMPACT_ATOMS: atom_id res chain seq x y z
N PRO A 1 -2.27 -1.08 -10.13
CA PRO A 1 -0.93 -0.50 -9.85
C PRO A 1 -0.90 0.95 -10.32
N SER A 2 -0.12 1.81 -9.64
CA SER A 2 0.01 3.23 -9.94
C SER A 2 1.48 3.65 -10.06
N LEU A 3 1.73 4.68 -10.87
CA LEU A 3 3.02 5.32 -11.05
C LEU A 3 2.80 6.84 -11.06
N GLY A 4 3.77 7.58 -10.51
CA GLY A 4 3.70 9.04 -10.43
C GLY A 4 5.06 9.70 -10.55
N LEU A 5 5.09 10.89 -11.12
CA LEU A 5 6.26 11.77 -11.13
C LEU A 5 5.93 13.02 -10.34
N LYS A 6 6.72 13.31 -9.32
CA LYS A 6 6.64 14.58 -8.58
C LYS A 6 7.81 15.47 -8.97
N ILE A 7 7.50 16.68 -9.39
CA ILE A 7 8.49 17.71 -9.73
C ILE A 7 8.37 18.82 -8.70
N THR A 8 9.45 19.08 -7.97
CA THR A 8 9.49 20.14 -6.95
C THR A 8 10.49 21.21 -7.39
N GLY A 9 10.07 22.47 -7.41
CA GLY A 9 11.00 23.58 -7.64
C GLY A 9 12.06 23.63 -6.56
N SER A 10 13.32 23.82 -6.95
CA SER A 10 14.44 23.86 -6.00
C SER A 10 14.83 25.30 -5.68
N ALA A 11 14.98 25.61 -4.39
CA ALA A 11 15.50 26.90 -3.93
C ALA A 11 17.03 27.03 -4.09
N SER A 12 17.72 25.95 -4.46
CA SER A 12 19.17 25.95 -4.64
C SER A 12 19.56 26.57 -5.98
N LYS A 13 20.49 27.53 -5.96
CA LYS A 13 20.90 28.30 -7.16
C LYS A 13 21.45 27.46 -8.32
N ASN A 14 21.87 26.22 -8.07
CA ASN A 14 22.47 25.31 -9.05
C ASN A 14 21.55 24.14 -9.45
N VAL A 15 20.35 24.04 -8.86
CA VAL A 15 19.38 22.97 -9.17
C VAL A 15 18.05 23.66 -9.42
N LYS A 16 17.56 23.61 -10.67
CA LYS A 16 16.31 24.28 -11.07
C LYS A 16 15.08 23.51 -10.57
N GLU A 17 15.12 22.18 -10.70
CA GLU A 17 14.00 21.28 -10.40
C GLU A 17 14.55 19.99 -9.76
N ALA A 18 13.82 19.43 -8.81
CA ALA A 18 14.04 18.10 -8.25
C ALA A 18 12.92 17.16 -8.72
N TYR A 19 13.27 15.91 -9.00
CA TYR A 19 12.36 14.90 -9.54
C TYR A 19 12.31 13.68 -8.61
N ASP A 20 11.11 13.27 -8.22
CA ASP A 20 10.87 12.05 -7.46
C ASP A 20 9.95 11.11 -8.26
N LEU A 21 10.35 9.83 -8.36
CA LEU A 21 9.54 8.78 -8.98
C LEU A 21 8.80 7.96 -7.93
N GLY A 22 7.48 7.86 -8.08
CA GLY A 22 6.59 7.12 -7.22
C GLY A 22 5.99 5.89 -7.88
N TYR A 23 5.80 4.86 -7.08
CA TYR A 23 5.00 3.70 -7.40
C TYR A 23 4.10 3.34 -6.23
N GLY A 24 2.97 2.74 -6.57
CA GLY A 24 2.03 2.12 -5.64
C GLY A 24 1.48 0.82 -6.22
N VAL A 25 1.36 -0.20 -5.40
CA VAL A 25 0.75 -1.48 -5.76
C VAL A 25 -0.24 -1.83 -4.67
N TYR A 26 -1.44 -2.21 -5.08
CA TYR A 26 -2.48 -2.77 -4.20
C TYR A 26 -2.71 -4.22 -4.60
N GLY A 27 -2.93 -5.09 -3.62
CA GLY A 27 -3.29 -6.47 -3.85
C GLY A 27 -4.05 -7.08 -2.68
N GLU A 28 -4.80 -8.13 -3.00
CA GLU A 28 -5.51 -8.96 -2.04
C GLU A 28 -4.74 -10.28 -1.86
N ILE A 29 -4.54 -10.69 -0.61
CA ILE A 29 -3.78 -11.88 -0.25
C ILE A 29 -4.68 -12.80 0.57
N TYR A 30 -4.84 -14.03 0.07
CA TYR A 30 -5.55 -15.11 0.75
C TYR A 30 -4.56 -16.18 1.21
N ILE A 31 -4.55 -16.50 2.50
CA ILE A 31 -3.68 -17.52 3.08
C ILE A 31 -4.54 -18.49 3.89
N THR A 32 -4.44 -19.79 3.60
CA THR A 32 -5.08 -20.85 4.37
C THR A 32 -4.02 -21.61 5.16
N PRO A 33 -3.56 -21.09 6.32
CA PRO A 33 -2.45 -21.71 7.06
C PRO A 33 -2.80 -23.11 7.58
N VAL A 34 -4.08 -23.36 7.87
CA VAL A 34 -4.64 -24.67 8.23
C VAL A 34 -6.04 -24.80 7.64
N LYS A 35 -6.55 -26.03 7.51
CA LYS A 35 -7.78 -26.37 6.77
C LYS A 35 -9.03 -25.53 7.12
N ASN A 36 -9.14 -25.07 8.35
CA ASN A 36 -10.32 -24.37 8.88
C ASN A 36 -10.06 -22.88 9.20
N VAL A 37 -8.95 -22.32 8.72
CA VAL A 37 -8.59 -20.91 8.94
C VAL A 37 -8.23 -20.29 7.62
N GLU A 38 -8.86 -19.17 7.29
CA GLU A 38 -8.50 -18.33 6.15
C GLU A 38 -8.12 -16.94 6.65
N TRP A 39 -7.01 -16.41 6.16
CA TRP A 39 -6.60 -15.03 6.37
C TRP A 39 -6.79 -14.28 5.05
N TYR A 40 -7.40 -13.11 5.15
CA TYR A 40 -7.57 -12.17 4.05
C TYR A 40 -6.88 -10.87 4.42
N PHE A 41 -6.01 -10.38 3.53
CA PHE A 41 -5.36 -9.09 3.67
C PHE A 41 -5.54 -8.26 2.41
N GLU A 42 -6.01 -7.04 2.59
CA GLU A 42 -5.87 -5.98 1.60
C GLU A 42 -4.57 -5.24 1.90
N ALA A 43 -3.60 -5.34 1.00
CA ALA A 43 -2.27 -4.80 1.20
C ALA A 43 -1.92 -3.78 0.12
N GLU A 44 -1.31 -2.69 0.54
CA GLU A 44 -0.73 -1.68 -0.33
C GLU A 44 0.76 -1.49 -0.06
N LEU A 45 1.55 -1.34 -1.12
CA LEU A 45 2.99 -1.13 -1.07
C LEU A 45 3.35 0.05 -1.96
N GLY A 46 4.06 1.04 -1.41
CA GLY A 46 4.47 2.22 -2.17
C GLY A 46 5.67 2.95 -1.57
N ASN A 47 6.25 3.85 -2.35
CA ASN A 47 7.42 4.65 -1.96
C ASN A 47 7.15 6.17 -1.93
N ILE A 48 5.95 6.61 -2.30
CA ILE A 48 5.52 8.00 -2.24
C ILE A 48 4.24 8.09 -1.43
N ALA A 49 4.24 8.97 -0.43
CA ALA A 49 3.04 9.41 0.26
C ALA A 49 2.11 10.06 -0.77
N VAL A 50 1.04 9.36 -1.16
CA VAL A 50 -0.03 9.96 -1.96
C VAL A 50 -0.95 10.65 -0.95
N SER A 51 -0.69 11.94 -0.71
CA SER A 51 -1.59 12.79 0.06
C SER A 51 -2.81 13.15 -0.79
N ASP A 52 -3.70 12.19 -1.04
CA ASP A 52 -5.03 12.48 -1.60
C ASP A 52 -6.11 11.91 -0.68
N GLY A 53 -6.44 12.71 0.35
CA GLY A 53 -7.70 12.73 1.10
C GLY A 53 -8.13 11.50 1.93
N GLU A 54 -7.80 10.28 1.51
CA GLU A 54 -8.46 9.05 1.98
C GLU A 54 -7.48 7.86 2.07
N THR A 55 -6.19 8.06 1.83
CA THR A 55 -5.18 6.99 1.85
C THR A 55 -4.22 7.14 3.03
N LEU A 56 -3.93 6.04 3.73
CA LEU A 56 -2.90 5.97 4.75
C LEU A 56 -1.58 6.53 4.18
N ASP A 57 -1.00 7.53 4.83
CA ASP A 57 0.37 7.94 4.58
C ASP A 57 1.29 6.82 5.09
N LEU A 58 1.52 5.81 4.25
CA LEU A 58 2.36 4.66 4.60
C LEU A 58 3.83 5.02 4.79
N GLY A 59 4.23 6.25 4.48
CA GLY A 59 5.61 6.53 4.15
C GLY A 59 6.11 5.49 3.14
N LYS A 60 7.42 5.27 3.05
CA LYS A 60 7.95 4.18 2.21
C LYS A 60 7.64 2.86 2.91
N GLY A 61 6.65 2.09 2.49
CA GLY A 61 6.27 0.90 3.25
C GLY A 61 5.09 0.07 2.74
N LEU A 62 4.86 -1.03 3.47
CA LEU A 62 3.72 -1.93 3.35
C LEU A 62 2.63 -1.49 4.35
N GLY A 63 1.42 -1.30 3.85
CA GLY A 63 0.22 -1.01 4.62
C GLY A 63 -0.83 -2.10 4.45
N PHE A 64 -1.70 -2.23 5.46
CA PHE A 64 -2.90 -3.05 5.38
C PHE A 64 -4.12 -2.13 5.42
N ASN A 65 -5.07 -2.36 4.52
CA ASN A 65 -6.31 -1.60 4.44
C ASN A 65 -7.35 -2.13 5.45
N ALA A 66 -8.42 -1.36 5.66
CA ALA A 66 -9.43 -1.60 6.68
C ALA A 66 -10.13 -2.98 6.55
N ALA A 67 -10.30 -3.50 5.34
CA ALA A 67 -10.89 -4.80 5.10
C ALA A 67 -9.82 -5.90 5.13
N THR A 68 -9.24 -6.15 6.30
CA THR A 68 -8.30 -7.26 6.55
C THR A 68 -8.82 -8.10 7.72
N GLY A 69 -8.71 -9.43 7.67
CA GLY A 69 -9.30 -10.29 8.71
C GLY A 69 -8.93 -11.76 8.67
N ILE A 70 -9.36 -12.46 9.73
CA ILE A 70 -9.20 -13.91 9.92
C ILE A 70 -10.59 -14.54 10.01
N THR A 71 -10.86 -15.53 9.16
CA THR A 71 -12.09 -16.32 9.14
C THR A 71 -11.81 -17.72 9.66
N TRP A 72 -12.61 -18.16 10.62
CA TRP A 72 -12.55 -19.54 11.15
C TRP A 72 -13.80 -20.32 10.74
N TYR A 73 -13.61 -21.43 10.02
CA TYR A 73 -14.71 -22.29 9.62
C TYR A 73 -15.00 -23.32 10.70
N LEU A 74 -16.27 -23.43 11.09
CA LEU A 74 -16.72 -24.48 11.99
C LEU A 74 -16.68 -25.83 11.26
N PRO A 75 -16.34 -26.94 11.96
CA PRO A 75 -16.47 -28.27 11.39
C PRO A 75 -17.90 -28.51 10.90
N ALA A 76 -18.05 -29.10 9.71
CA ALA A 76 -19.34 -29.60 9.28
C ALA A 76 -19.80 -30.71 10.24
N LEU A 77 -21.08 -30.67 10.62
CA LEU A 77 -21.76 -31.69 11.43
C LEU A 77 -22.01 -32.96 10.62
#